data_AF-A0A0F6AEC3-F1
#
_entry.id   AF-A0A0F6AEC3-F1
#
_cell.length_a   1.000
_cell.length_b   1.000
_cell.length_c   1.000
_cell.angle_alpha   90.00
_cell.angle_beta   90.00
_cell.angle_gamma   90.00
#
_symmetry.space_group_name_H-M   'P 1'
#
loop_
_entity.id
_entity.type
_entity.pdbx_description
1 polymer ?
#
loop_
_entity_poly.entity_id
_entity_poly.type
_entity_poly.pdbx_seq_one_letter_code
_entity_poly.pdbx_strand_id
1 'polypeptide(L)'
;MFLSLPVAYHLHSNPNEPLNHNKDNSINKGNSLIKIAKPESSASTNLKHKIKQPNTTEQGRHQLVIKAKPKWQQDSNFKVHFDKLNDEAKSGNLKSKYIIAQNLKYCLFSPENEDDLNIKLEQLSQFSDASISIDQAINQFNYCQGLSNDETKAYYSYLEDAAKNGFVPAQEAFANIHAEFYMKSKNITTENRALYIKTRDKFKEQRLVFLRNASQHGSEKAIMALSNLYFTQQQSDEHGFAKSYALNKLIMEITDSDDIYNRYSWYEQKQYANMSEEELEYAFAMVEQWLQIIKTNGTLYPSNR
;
A
#
# COMPACT_ATOMS: atom_id res chain seq x y z
N MET A 1 -43.04 2.97 1.23
CA MET A 1 -41.83 3.18 0.41
C MET A 1 -40.80 3.79 1.35
N PHE A 2 -39.96 2.96 1.98
CA PHE A 2 -38.99 3.41 2.99
C PHE A 2 -37.59 3.32 2.40
N LEU A 3 -36.90 4.46 2.30
CA LEU A 3 -35.50 4.52 1.89
C LEU A 3 -34.64 4.49 3.15
N SER A 4 -33.90 3.40 3.34
CA SER A 4 -32.93 3.28 4.43
C SER A 4 -31.65 4.04 4.09
N LEU A 5 -31.31 5.01 4.94
CA LEU A 5 -30.06 5.77 4.88
C LEU A 5 -28.84 4.88 5.16
N PRO A 6 -27.68 5.09 4.50
CA PRO A 6 -26.42 4.51 4.94
C PRO A 6 -25.88 5.28 6.16
N VAL A 7 -25.68 4.57 7.27
CA VAL A 7 -25.04 5.11 8.47
C VAL A 7 -23.54 5.31 8.21
N ALA A 8 -23.05 6.53 8.42
CA ALA A 8 -21.62 6.83 8.38
C ALA A 8 -20.92 6.27 9.64
N TYR A 9 -20.01 5.31 9.46
CA TYR A 9 -19.14 4.85 10.54
C TYR A 9 -17.95 5.80 10.70
N HIS A 10 -17.98 6.64 11.74
CA HIS A 10 -16.80 7.38 12.19
C HIS A 10 -15.81 6.44 12.90
N LEU A 11 -14.56 6.42 12.43
CA LEU A 11 -13.42 5.99 13.23
C LEU A 11 -12.90 7.20 14.01
N HIS A 12 -13.17 7.24 15.32
CA HIS A 12 -12.48 8.17 16.23
C HIS A 12 -11.03 7.70 16.43
N SER A 13 -10.08 8.52 16.02
CA SER A 13 -8.70 8.46 16.48
C SER A 13 -8.51 9.49 17.59
N ASN A 14 -8.37 9.02 18.83
CA ASN A 14 -8.19 9.88 20.01
C ASN A 14 -6.70 10.24 20.17
N PRO A 15 -6.30 11.54 20.20
CA PRO A 15 -4.92 11.93 20.44
C PRO A 15 -4.56 11.81 21.93
N ASN A 16 -3.39 11.27 22.24
CA ASN A 16 -2.92 11.11 23.62
C ASN A 16 -2.50 12.45 24.24
N GLU A 17 -3.16 12.86 25.34
CA GLU A 17 -2.57 13.79 26.32
C GLU A 17 -1.72 13.02 27.36
N PRO A 18 -0.68 13.65 27.94
CA PRO A 18 0.22 12.99 28.86
C PRO A 18 -0.26 13.06 30.32
N LEU A 19 -0.50 11.90 30.94
CA LEU A 19 -0.74 11.81 32.38
C LEU A 19 0.56 11.98 33.17
N ASN A 20 0.78 13.20 33.69
CA ASN A 20 1.84 13.54 34.61
C ASN A 20 1.35 13.40 36.06
N HIS A 21 1.90 12.45 36.82
CA HIS A 21 1.76 12.44 38.27
C HIS A 21 3.03 11.94 38.98
N ASN A 22 3.93 12.89 39.25
CA ASN A 22 4.85 12.79 40.37
C ASN A 22 4.09 12.91 41.69
N LYS A 23 4.44 12.08 42.69
CA LYS A 23 4.45 12.45 44.11
C LYS A 23 5.28 11.47 44.95
N ASP A 24 6.45 11.96 45.33
CA ASP A 24 7.12 11.80 46.61
C ASP A 24 6.91 10.52 47.43
N ASN A 25 8.03 9.85 47.75
CA ASN A 25 8.50 9.92 49.14
C ASN A 25 10.02 9.75 49.29
N SER A 26 10.58 10.55 50.18
CA SER A 26 12.00 10.56 50.55
C SER A 26 12.37 9.45 51.54
N ILE A 27 13.66 9.09 51.64
CA ILE A 27 14.47 9.19 52.89
C ILE A 27 15.95 8.83 52.64
N ASN A 28 16.76 9.89 52.55
CA ASN A 28 18.02 10.18 53.27
C ASN A 28 18.89 9.09 53.95
N LYS A 29 20.23 9.33 53.88
CA LYS A 29 21.36 8.74 54.66
C LYS A 29 21.69 7.26 54.40
N GLY A 30 22.95 6.83 54.26
CA GLY A 30 24.25 7.54 54.21
C GLY A 30 25.36 6.71 54.90
N ASN A 31 26.58 6.68 54.34
CA ASN A 31 27.85 6.70 55.09
C ASN A 31 29.12 6.59 54.21
N SER A 32 30.06 7.50 54.50
CA SER A 32 31.51 7.25 54.42
C SER A 32 31.96 6.50 55.68
N LEU A 33 33.09 5.80 55.77
CA LEU A 33 34.30 5.68 54.94
C LEU A 33 34.93 4.30 55.25
N ILE A 34 35.87 3.80 54.42
CA ILE A 34 37.17 3.19 54.85
C ILE A 34 37.98 2.73 53.62
N LYS A 35 39.30 3.00 53.63
CA LYS A 35 40.28 2.56 52.63
C LYS A 35 40.82 1.17 52.98
N ILE A 36 40.91 0.25 52.03
CA ILE A 36 41.86 -0.89 52.06
C ILE A 36 42.51 -1.05 50.66
N ALA A 37 43.74 -1.55 50.63
CA ALA A 37 44.69 -1.42 49.51
C ALA A 37 44.45 -2.36 48.30
N LYS A 38 45.10 -1.99 47.19
CA LYS A 38 45.37 -2.84 46.01
C LYS A 38 46.11 -4.12 46.43
N PRO A 39 45.86 -5.24 45.74
CA PRO A 39 46.93 -5.80 44.91
C PRO A 39 46.48 -6.16 43.48
N GLU A 40 47.45 -6.38 42.61
CA GLU A 40 47.27 -6.74 41.20
C GLU A 40 47.46 -8.25 41.00
N SER A 41 46.61 -8.89 40.19
CA SER A 41 47.06 -9.96 39.26
C SER A 41 46.07 -10.26 38.14
N SER A 42 46.63 -10.40 36.93
CA SER A 42 46.16 -11.17 35.76
C SER A 42 44.65 -11.35 35.51
N ALA A 43 44.13 -10.60 34.53
CA ALA A 43 42.90 -10.96 33.82
C ALA A 43 43.16 -12.03 32.74
N SER A 44 42.29 -13.03 32.64
CA SER A 44 42.39 -14.12 31.66
C SER A 44 42.18 -13.64 30.21
N THR A 45 43.00 -14.16 29.29
CA THR A 45 42.93 -13.89 27.86
C THR A 45 41.69 -14.52 27.21
N ASN A 46 40.89 -13.69 26.53
CA ASN A 46 39.77 -14.15 25.70
C ASN A 46 40.25 -14.96 24.48
N LEU A 47 39.75 -16.18 24.29
CA LEU A 47 39.89 -16.90 23.03
C LEU A 47 39.04 -16.24 21.94
N LYS A 48 39.69 -15.67 20.92
CA LYS A 48 39.02 -15.29 19.67
C LYS A 48 38.99 -16.49 18.72
N HIS A 49 37.84 -17.15 18.58
CA HIS A 49 37.63 -18.11 17.50
C HIS A 49 37.66 -17.38 16.15
N LYS A 50 38.66 -17.71 15.32
CA LYS A 50 38.88 -17.10 14.01
C LYS A 50 38.21 -17.96 12.92
N ILE A 51 36.91 -17.76 12.70
CA ILE A 51 36.21 -18.38 11.57
C ILE A 51 36.73 -17.72 10.28
N LYS A 52 37.28 -18.53 9.37
CA LYS A 52 37.66 -18.07 8.02
C LYS A 52 36.39 -17.91 7.20
N GLN A 53 36.11 -16.70 6.71
CA GLN A 53 35.16 -16.51 5.63
C GLN A 53 35.75 -17.11 4.33
N PRO A 54 35.02 -17.95 3.59
CA PRO A 54 35.37 -18.27 2.21
C PRO A 54 35.07 -17.06 1.33
N ASN A 55 35.89 -16.84 0.30
CA ASN A 55 35.79 -15.69 -0.60
C ASN A 55 34.42 -15.64 -1.29
N THR A 56 33.62 -14.62 -0.98
CA THR A 56 32.45 -14.25 -1.79
C THR A 56 32.93 -13.61 -3.09
N THR A 57 32.81 -14.37 -4.18
CA THR A 57 32.87 -13.84 -5.56
C THR A 57 31.89 -12.67 -5.70
N GLU A 58 32.29 -11.62 -6.42
CA GLU A 58 31.45 -10.44 -6.65
C GLU A 58 30.15 -10.79 -7.41
N GLN A 59 29.09 -11.11 -6.67
CA GLN A 59 27.73 -11.01 -7.18
C GLN A 59 27.42 -9.52 -7.34
N GLY A 60 27.64 -9.01 -8.56
CA GLY A 60 27.28 -7.63 -8.90
C GLY A 60 25.86 -7.33 -8.47
N ARG A 61 25.69 -6.32 -7.60
CA ARG A 61 24.38 -5.76 -7.27
C ARG A 61 23.74 -5.33 -8.58
N HIS A 62 22.78 -6.11 -9.07
CA HIS A 62 21.97 -5.75 -10.23
C HIS A 62 21.14 -4.53 -9.81
N GLN A 63 21.65 -3.34 -10.12
CA GLN A 63 21.10 -2.10 -9.61
C GLN A 63 19.73 -1.87 -10.26
N LEU A 64 18.67 -1.91 -9.45
CA LEU A 64 17.30 -1.80 -9.94
C LEU A 64 17.09 -0.43 -10.58
N VAL A 65 16.48 -0.40 -11.75
CA VAL A 65 16.13 0.85 -12.42
C VAL A 65 14.92 1.45 -11.72
N ILE A 66 15.12 2.57 -11.04
CA ILE A 66 14.05 3.33 -10.40
C ILE A 66 13.05 3.81 -11.47
N LYS A 67 11.78 3.42 -11.33
CA LYS A 67 10.68 3.83 -12.19
C LYS A 67 9.71 4.71 -11.39
N ALA A 68 9.57 5.96 -11.83
CA ALA A 68 8.51 6.83 -11.34
C ALA A 68 7.14 6.37 -11.89
N LYS A 69 6.08 6.54 -11.10
CA LYS A 69 4.71 6.31 -11.55
C LYS A 69 4.29 7.47 -12.48
N PRO A 70 3.49 7.23 -13.53
CA PRO A 70 3.02 8.32 -14.38
C PRO A 70 2.21 9.34 -13.56
N LYS A 71 2.56 10.63 -13.66
CA LYS A 71 1.63 11.70 -13.28
C LYS A 71 0.35 11.51 -14.10
N TRP A 72 -0.75 11.24 -13.42
CA TRP A 72 -2.04 10.96 -14.07
C TRP A 72 -2.87 12.23 -14.24
N GLN A 73 -2.84 13.14 -13.26
CA GLN A 73 -3.58 14.39 -13.34
C GLN A 73 -2.98 15.31 -14.42
N GLN A 74 -3.85 15.88 -15.24
CA GLN A 74 -3.52 16.83 -16.31
C GLN A 74 -3.55 18.26 -15.75
N ASP A 75 -2.94 19.20 -16.47
CA ASP A 75 -2.77 20.59 -16.02
C ASP A 75 -4.00 21.49 -16.31
N SER A 76 -5.08 20.92 -16.83
CA SER A 76 -6.37 21.58 -17.09
C SER A 76 -7.51 20.56 -16.97
N ASN A 77 -8.76 21.00 -17.19
CA ASN A 77 -9.92 20.11 -17.34
C ASN A 77 -9.59 18.86 -18.18
N PHE A 78 -9.98 17.68 -17.70
CA PHE A 78 -9.55 16.40 -18.26
C PHE A 78 -10.12 16.11 -19.65
N LYS A 79 -11.35 16.59 -19.95
CA LYS A 79 -12.01 16.33 -21.24
C LYS A 79 -11.19 16.86 -22.43
N VAL A 80 -10.47 17.98 -22.23
CA VAL A 80 -9.54 18.56 -23.22
C VAL A 80 -8.41 17.59 -23.63
N HIS A 81 -7.98 16.71 -22.73
CA HIS A 81 -6.91 15.73 -22.97
C HIS A 81 -7.44 14.34 -23.35
N PHE A 82 -8.72 14.08 -23.10
CA PHE A 82 -9.32 12.75 -23.18
C PHE A 82 -9.19 12.13 -24.57
N ASP A 83 -9.55 12.85 -25.63
CA ASP A 83 -9.62 12.29 -26.98
C ASP A 83 -8.23 11.85 -27.49
N LYS A 84 -7.20 12.68 -27.27
CA LYS A 84 -5.81 12.31 -27.59
C LYS A 84 -5.35 11.08 -26.82
N LEU A 85 -5.56 11.07 -25.49
CA LEU A 85 -5.20 9.93 -24.66
C LEU A 85 -5.96 8.66 -25.09
N ASN A 86 -7.21 8.80 -25.50
CA ASN A 86 -8.08 7.72 -25.95
C ASN A 86 -7.58 7.12 -27.27
N ASP A 87 -7.14 7.94 -28.22
CA ASP A 87 -6.54 7.46 -29.47
C ASP A 87 -5.20 6.75 -29.24
N GLU A 88 -4.34 7.27 -28.35
CA GLU A 88 -3.14 6.56 -27.90
C GLU A 88 -3.48 5.24 -27.18
N ALA A 89 -4.55 5.21 -26.36
CA ALA A 89 -5.00 4.00 -25.68
C ALA A 89 -5.53 2.95 -26.67
N LYS A 90 -6.29 3.36 -27.69
CA LYS A 90 -6.73 2.50 -28.81
C LYS A 90 -5.54 1.95 -29.60
N SER A 91 -4.47 2.73 -29.77
CA SER A 91 -3.22 2.26 -30.39
C SER A 91 -2.35 1.39 -29.46
N GLY A 92 -2.88 0.97 -28.30
CA GLY A 92 -2.22 0.04 -27.38
C GLY A 92 -1.39 0.68 -26.26
N ASN A 93 -1.34 2.01 -26.15
CA ASN A 93 -0.50 2.68 -25.14
C ASN A 93 -1.01 2.44 -23.71
N LEU A 94 -0.33 1.57 -22.97
CA LEU A 94 -0.69 1.20 -21.60
C LEU A 94 -0.58 2.35 -20.60
N LYS A 95 0.34 3.30 -20.82
CA LYS A 95 0.46 4.52 -20.00
C LYS A 95 -0.76 5.41 -20.21
N SER A 96 -1.24 5.59 -21.44
CA SER A 96 -2.42 6.41 -21.73
C SER A 96 -3.69 5.75 -21.21
N LYS A 97 -3.82 4.41 -21.32
CA LYS A 97 -4.88 3.63 -20.63
C LYS A 97 -4.88 3.86 -19.11
N TYR A 98 -3.71 3.77 -18.46
CA TYR A 98 -3.57 4.06 -17.03
C TYR A 98 -3.93 5.51 -16.67
N ILE A 99 -3.45 6.49 -17.42
CA ILE A 99 -3.76 7.91 -17.19
C ILE A 99 -5.27 8.14 -17.31
N ILE A 100 -5.93 7.62 -18.33
CA ILE A 100 -7.39 7.68 -18.48
C ILE A 100 -8.09 7.06 -17.27
N ALA A 101 -7.72 5.84 -16.90
CA ALA A 101 -8.33 5.13 -15.79
C ALA A 101 -8.25 5.92 -14.46
N GLN A 102 -7.10 6.53 -14.16
CA GLN A 102 -6.91 7.28 -12.93
C GLN A 102 -7.75 8.58 -12.90
N ASN A 103 -7.85 9.29 -14.03
CA ASN A 103 -8.68 10.48 -14.15
C ASN A 103 -10.18 10.17 -14.07
N LEU A 104 -10.63 9.18 -14.83
CA LEU A 104 -12.04 8.77 -14.81
C LEU A 104 -12.45 8.22 -13.42
N LYS A 105 -11.54 7.53 -12.71
CA LYS A 105 -11.74 7.14 -11.30
C LYS A 105 -11.91 8.36 -10.39
N TYR A 106 -11.10 9.41 -10.58
CA TYR A 106 -11.24 10.66 -9.84
C TYR A 106 -12.57 11.37 -10.15
N CYS A 107 -13.04 11.29 -11.41
CA CYS A 107 -14.28 11.91 -11.85
C CYS A 107 -15.57 11.11 -11.57
N LEU A 108 -15.48 9.84 -11.16
CA LEU A 108 -16.63 8.93 -10.99
C LEU A 108 -17.72 9.44 -10.01
N PHE A 109 -17.34 10.27 -9.04
CA PHE A 109 -18.25 10.89 -8.07
C PHE A 109 -18.14 12.42 -8.05
N SER A 110 -17.73 13.00 -9.19
CA SER A 110 -17.94 14.42 -9.48
C SER A 110 -19.44 14.68 -9.59
N PRO A 111 -19.95 15.85 -9.14
CA PRO A 111 -21.26 16.33 -9.58
C PRO A 111 -21.32 16.41 -11.11
N GLU A 112 -22.49 16.14 -11.69
CA GLU A 112 -22.68 16.14 -13.15
C GLU A 112 -23.01 17.55 -13.69
N ASN A 113 -23.61 18.39 -12.84
CA ASN A 113 -24.08 19.73 -13.15
C ASN A 113 -23.99 20.64 -11.90
N GLU A 114 -24.38 21.91 -12.04
CA GLU A 114 -24.34 22.90 -10.96
C GLU A 114 -25.32 22.61 -9.82
N ASP A 115 -26.48 22.01 -10.09
CA ASP A 115 -27.47 21.65 -9.06
C ASP A 115 -26.93 20.52 -8.16
N ASP A 116 -26.35 19.48 -8.75
CA ASP A 116 -25.67 18.40 -8.02
C ASP A 116 -24.47 18.93 -7.22
N LEU A 117 -23.75 19.93 -7.74
CA LEU A 117 -22.66 20.58 -7.03
C LEU A 117 -23.21 21.33 -5.80
N ASN A 118 -24.26 22.14 -5.98
CA ASN A 118 -24.89 22.90 -4.90
C ASN A 118 -25.39 21.97 -3.78
N ILE A 119 -26.04 20.85 -4.12
CA ILE A 119 -26.47 19.82 -3.15
C ILE A 119 -25.26 19.24 -2.38
N LYS A 120 -24.16 18.92 -3.08
CA LYS A 120 -22.93 18.41 -2.46
C LYS A 120 -22.26 19.45 -1.55
N LEU A 121 -22.28 20.73 -1.93
CA LEU A 121 -21.73 21.82 -1.13
C LEU A 121 -22.57 22.10 0.12
N GLU A 122 -23.90 22.07 0.01
CA GLU A 122 -24.80 22.18 1.16
C GLU A 122 -24.54 21.04 2.16
N GLN A 123 -24.45 19.78 1.70
CA GLN A 123 -24.09 18.64 2.55
C GLN A 123 -22.74 18.81 3.25
N LEU A 124 -21.71 19.29 2.53
CA LEU A 124 -20.39 19.51 3.11
C LEU A 124 -20.36 20.64 4.15
N SER A 125 -21.17 21.69 3.96
CA SER A 125 -21.27 22.83 4.89
C SER A 125 -21.81 22.47 6.29
N GLN A 126 -22.37 21.28 6.47
CA GLN A 126 -22.87 20.78 7.76
C GLN A 126 -21.76 20.36 8.73
N PHE A 127 -20.51 20.27 8.27
CA PHE A 127 -19.35 19.88 9.08
C PHE A 127 -18.52 21.11 9.51
N SER A 128 -17.93 21.06 10.71
CA SER A 128 -17.12 22.16 11.27
C SER A 128 -15.91 22.55 10.40
N ASP A 129 -15.30 21.56 9.76
CA ASP A 129 -14.03 21.67 9.02
C ASP A 129 -14.25 21.52 7.49
N ALA A 130 -15.33 22.13 6.99
CA ALA A 130 -15.83 21.90 5.63
C ALA A 130 -14.96 22.50 4.50
N SER A 131 -14.16 23.55 4.76
CA SER A 131 -13.53 24.38 3.71
C SER A 131 -12.69 23.57 2.72
N ILE A 132 -11.78 22.72 3.21
CA ILE A 132 -10.92 21.88 2.37
C ILE A 132 -11.76 20.91 1.51
N SER A 133 -12.85 20.37 2.06
CA SER A 133 -13.75 19.45 1.35
C SER A 133 -14.58 20.17 0.29
N ILE A 134 -15.02 21.40 0.56
CA ILE A 134 -15.70 22.30 -0.37
C ILE A 134 -14.78 22.64 -1.56
N ASP A 135 -13.55 23.09 -1.28
CA ASP A 135 -12.55 23.39 -2.30
C ASP A 135 -12.24 22.15 -3.15
N GLN A 136 -12.11 20.97 -2.53
CA GLN A 136 -11.92 19.71 -3.26
C GLN A 136 -13.11 19.36 -4.16
N ALA A 137 -14.35 19.57 -3.71
CA ALA A 137 -15.55 19.31 -4.51
C ALA A 137 -15.66 20.26 -5.72
N ILE A 138 -15.37 21.55 -5.54
CA ILE A 138 -15.36 22.55 -6.62
C ILE A 138 -14.24 22.23 -7.63
N ASN A 139 -13.03 21.94 -7.16
CA ASN A 139 -11.91 21.58 -8.02
C ASN A 139 -12.17 20.28 -8.81
N GLN A 140 -12.78 19.28 -8.16
CA GLN A 140 -13.20 18.04 -8.82
C GLN A 140 -14.22 18.31 -9.93
N PHE A 141 -15.26 19.09 -9.64
CA PHE A 141 -16.29 19.47 -10.62
C PHE A 141 -15.69 20.16 -11.85
N ASN A 142 -14.91 21.22 -11.65
CA ASN A 142 -14.27 21.97 -12.74
C ASN A 142 -13.31 21.09 -13.57
N TYR A 143 -12.57 20.20 -12.92
CA TYR A 143 -11.64 19.28 -13.57
C TYR A 143 -12.34 18.21 -14.42
N CYS A 144 -13.53 17.76 -13.99
CA CYS A 144 -14.29 16.66 -14.58
C CYS A 144 -15.44 17.10 -15.50
N GLN A 145 -15.72 18.40 -15.60
CA GLN A 145 -16.77 18.96 -16.46
C GLN A 145 -16.67 18.45 -17.90
N GLY A 146 -17.82 18.07 -18.47
CA GLY A 146 -17.90 17.57 -19.85
C GLY A 146 -17.65 16.06 -20.03
N LEU A 147 -17.52 15.30 -18.93
CA LEU A 147 -17.52 13.84 -18.93
C LEU A 147 -18.92 13.31 -18.61
N SER A 148 -19.38 12.31 -19.37
CA SER A 148 -20.60 11.57 -19.07
C SER A 148 -20.39 10.47 -18.02
N ASN A 149 -21.49 10.07 -17.39
CA ASN A 149 -21.54 8.95 -16.44
C ASN A 149 -21.01 7.62 -17.02
N ASP A 150 -21.18 7.38 -18.33
CA ASP A 150 -20.71 6.15 -18.96
C ASP A 150 -19.21 6.23 -19.30
N GLU A 151 -18.70 7.42 -19.65
CA GLU A 151 -17.26 7.66 -19.75
C GLU A 151 -16.58 7.43 -18.39
N THR A 152 -17.09 7.99 -17.28
CA THR A 152 -16.46 7.80 -15.95
C THR A 152 -16.48 6.34 -15.50
N LYS A 153 -17.57 5.59 -15.72
CA LYS A 153 -17.66 4.15 -15.43
C LYS A 153 -16.69 3.30 -16.26
N ALA A 154 -16.27 3.75 -17.44
CA ALA A 154 -15.32 3.05 -18.29
C ALA A 154 -13.90 2.92 -17.69
N TYR A 155 -13.58 3.66 -16.61
CA TYR A 155 -12.26 3.65 -15.98
C TYR A 155 -11.76 2.24 -15.63
N TYR A 156 -12.66 1.37 -15.18
CA TYR A 156 -12.34 -0.01 -14.83
C TYR A 156 -11.77 -0.77 -16.02
N SER A 157 -12.35 -0.61 -17.20
CA SER A 157 -11.94 -1.31 -18.42
C SER A 157 -10.53 -0.88 -18.84
N TYR A 158 -10.25 0.43 -18.81
CA TYR A 158 -8.92 0.97 -19.09
C TYR A 158 -7.86 0.48 -18.08
N LEU A 159 -8.20 0.44 -16.79
CA LEU A 159 -7.29 0.01 -15.74
C LEU A 159 -6.98 -1.48 -15.82
N GLU A 160 -8.03 -2.28 -15.99
CA GLU A 160 -7.95 -3.74 -16.09
C GLU A 160 -7.15 -4.15 -17.32
N ASP A 161 -7.37 -3.51 -18.46
CA ASP A 161 -6.64 -3.78 -19.70
C ASP A 161 -5.16 -3.38 -19.58
N ALA A 162 -4.84 -2.22 -19.03
CA ALA A 162 -3.45 -1.85 -18.73
C ALA A 162 -2.78 -2.86 -17.77
N ALA A 163 -3.49 -3.31 -16.73
CA ALA A 163 -2.97 -4.26 -15.75
C ALA A 163 -2.75 -5.68 -16.34
N LYS A 164 -3.67 -6.17 -17.18
CA LYS A 164 -3.54 -7.43 -17.93
C LYS A 164 -2.34 -7.44 -18.86
N ASN A 165 -2.08 -6.32 -19.53
CA ASN A 165 -0.94 -6.16 -20.43
C ASN A 165 0.38 -5.79 -19.70
N GLY A 166 0.49 -6.06 -18.39
CA GLY A 166 1.76 -5.96 -17.66
C GLY A 166 2.13 -4.56 -17.15
N PHE A 167 1.25 -3.56 -17.22
CA PHE A 167 1.60 -2.23 -16.74
C PHE A 167 1.57 -2.15 -15.21
N VAL A 168 2.75 -2.25 -14.58
CA VAL A 168 2.93 -2.32 -13.11
C VAL A 168 2.16 -1.23 -12.34
N PRO A 169 2.15 0.06 -12.74
CA PRO A 169 1.33 1.07 -12.06
C PRO A 169 -0.18 0.81 -12.11
N ALA A 170 -0.69 0.19 -13.18
CA ALA A 170 -2.09 -0.20 -13.29
C ALA A 170 -2.40 -1.45 -12.44
N GLN A 171 -1.48 -2.41 -12.38
CA GLN A 171 -1.59 -3.57 -11.49
C GLN A 171 -1.65 -3.15 -10.02
N GLU A 172 -0.77 -2.25 -9.58
CA GLU A 172 -0.78 -1.64 -8.24
C GLU A 172 -2.08 -0.86 -7.99
N ALA A 173 -2.51 -0.01 -8.93
CA ALA A 173 -3.72 0.79 -8.75
C ALA A 173 -5.02 -0.03 -8.76
N PHE A 174 -5.10 -1.11 -9.55
CA PHE A 174 -6.22 -2.06 -9.53
C PHE A 174 -6.24 -2.84 -8.22
N ALA A 175 -5.08 -3.23 -7.69
CA ALA A 175 -5.00 -3.98 -6.44
C ALA A 175 -5.56 -3.20 -5.23
N ASN A 176 -5.49 -1.87 -5.27
CA ASN A 176 -6.06 -0.95 -4.27
C ASN A 176 -7.58 -0.72 -4.40
N ILE A 177 -8.29 -1.50 -5.23
CA ILE A 177 -9.75 -1.42 -5.36
C ILE A 177 -10.45 -2.35 -4.36
N HIS A 178 -11.43 -1.81 -3.64
CA HIS A 178 -12.30 -2.56 -2.75
C HIS A 178 -13.37 -3.33 -3.54
N ALA A 179 -13.62 -4.58 -3.16
CA ALA A 179 -14.55 -5.45 -3.90
C ALA A 179 -15.98 -4.89 -3.92
N GLU A 180 -16.46 -4.28 -2.83
CA GLU A 180 -17.79 -3.65 -2.79
C GLU A 180 -17.93 -2.51 -3.82
N PHE A 181 -16.90 -1.68 -3.94
CA PHE A 181 -16.85 -0.58 -4.91
C PHE A 181 -16.83 -1.11 -6.36
N TYR A 182 -16.15 -2.23 -6.61
CA TYR A 182 -16.22 -2.94 -7.89
C TYR A 182 -17.60 -3.56 -8.16
N MET A 183 -18.27 -4.14 -7.17
CA MET A 183 -19.64 -4.65 -7.34
C MET A 183 -20.62 -3.51 -7.68
N LYS A 184 -20.55 -2.39 -6.94
CA LYS A 184 -21.36 -1.19 -7.16
C LYS A 184 -21.18 -0.62 -8.56
N SER A 185 -19.95 -0.50 -9.06
CA SER A 185 -19.68 0.02 -10.42
C SER A 185 -20.18 -0.87 -11.56
N LYS A 186 -20.46 -2.14 -11.28
CA LYS A 186 -21.04 -3.11 -12.22
C LYS A 186 -22.56 -3.30 -12.02
N ASN A 187 -23.20 -2.51 -11.16
CA ASN A 187 -24.59 -2.65 -10.75
C ASN A 187 -24.93 -4.04 -10.16
N ILE A 188 -23.96 -4.71 -9.53
CA ILE A 188 -24.15 -6.04 -8.93
C ILE A 188 -24.52 -5.87 -7.45
N THR A 189 -25.79 -6.11 -7.11
CA THR A 189 -26.33 -6.04 -5.75
C THR A 189 -26.23 -7.40 -5.04
N THR A 190 -26.48 -7.41 -3.73
CA THR A 190 -26.54 -8.63 -2.91
C THR A 190 -27.84 -9.43 -3.09
N GLU A 191 -28.83 -8.88 -3.80
CA GLU A 191 -30.12 -9.54 -4.09
C GLU A 191 -29.91 -10.84 -4.87
N ASN A 192 -29.05 -10.80 -5.91
CA ASN A 192 -28.52 -12.01 -6.54
C ASN A 192 -27.24 -12.44 -5.81
N ARG A 193 -27.41 -13.01 -4.61
CA ARG A 193 -26.31 -13.46 -3.74
C ARG A 193 -25.31 -14.38 -4.46
N ALA A 194 -25.77 -15.26 -5.35
CA ALA A 194 -24.91 -16.18 -6.10
C ALA A 194 -24.02 -15.44 -7.11
N LEU A 195 -24.58 -14.50 -7.88
CA LEU A 195 -23.83 -13.64 -8.80
C LEU A 195 -22.85 -12.73 -8.05
N TYR A 196 -23.27 -12.15 -6.93
CA TYR A 196 -22.44 -11.31 -6.07
C TYR A 196 -21.22 -12.07 -5.57
N ILE A 197 -21.40 -13.25 -4.96
CA ILE A 197 -20.30 -14.09 -4.46
C ILE A 197 -19.33 -14.45 -5.59
N LYS A 198 -19.85 -15.00 -6.71
CA LYS A 198 -19.02 -15.41 -7.85
C LYS A 198 -18.21 -14.26 -8.44
N THR A 199 -18.79 -13.06 -8.54
CA THR A 199 -18.12 -11.90 -9.16
C THR A 199 -17.13 -11.25 -8.19
N ARG A 200 -17.46 -11.18 -6.89
CA ARG A 200 -16.56 -10.74 -5.82
C ARG A 200 -15.32 -11.63 -5.72
N ASP A 201 -15.49 -12.95 -5.80
CA ASP A 201 -14.40 -13.89 -5.59
C ASP A 201 -13.47 -13.93 -6.82
N LYS A 202 -14.02 -13.93 -8.04
CA LYS A 202 -13.24 -13.70 -9.27
C LYS A 202 -12.45 -12.37 -9.23
N PHE A 203 -13.06 -11.30 -8.75
CA PHE A 203 -12.36 -10.02 -8.57
C PHE A 203 -11.22 -10.12 -7.54
N LYS A 204 -11.46 -10.78 -6.40
CA LYS A 204 -10.45 -11.03 -5.36
C LYS A 204 -9.25 -11.81 -5.89
N GLU A 205 -9.47 -12.84 -6.70
CA GLU A 205 -8.43 -13.63 -7.37
C GLU A 205 -7.62 -12.75 -8.33
N GLN A 206 -8.28 -12.02 -9.23
CA GLN A 206 -7.63 -11.12 -10.18
C GLN A 206 -6.80 -10.03 -9.47
N ARG A 207 -7.35 -9.47 -8.38
CA ARG A 207 -6.68 -8.49 -7.51
C ARG A 207 -5.39 -9.07 -6.93
N LEU A 208 -5.41 -10.32 -6.46
CA LEU A 208 -4.23 -11.03 -5.93
C LEU A 208 -3.18 -11.28 -7.02
N VAL A 209 -3.60 -11.68 -8.23
CA VAL A 209 -2.70 -11.90 -9.37
C VAL A 209 -1.96 -10.61 -9.75
N PHE A 210 -2.68 -9.49 -9.92
CA PHE A 210 -2.03 -8.21 -10.22
C PHE A 210 -1.12 -7.73 -9.09
N LEU A 211 -1.52 -7.95 -7.83
CA LEU A 211 -0.73 -7.56 -6.67
C LEU A 211 0.58 -8.37 -6.57
N ARG A 212 0.54 -9.68 -6.82
CA ARG A 212 1.74 -10.54 -6.93
C ARG A 212 2.63 -10.10 -8.10
N ASN A 213 2.05 -9.88 -9.29
CA ASN A 213 2.80 -9.46 -10.48
C ASN A 213 3.52 -8.12 -10.26
N ALA A 214 2.83 -7.10 -9.74
CA ALA A 214 3.41 -5.80 -9.45
C ALA A 214 4.51 -5.89 -8.38
N SER A 215 4.31 -6.73 -7.36
CA SER A 215 5.31 -6.98 -6.31
C SER A 215 6.59 -7.59 -6.89
N GLN A 216 6.45 -8.59 -7.77
CA GLN A 216 7.56 -9.24 -8.47
C GLN A 216 8.28 -8.33 -9.48
N HIS A 217 7.68 -7.20 -9.88
CA HIS A 217 8.33 -6.13 -10.63
C HIS A 217 8.78 -4.95 -9.73
N GLY A 218 8.96 -5.21 -8.43
CA GLY A 218 9.54 -4.26 -7.49
C GLY A 218 8.61 -3.08 -7.14
N SER A 219 7.29 -3.21 -7.22
CA SER A 219 6.40 -2.22 -6.58
C SER A 219 6.40 -2.40 -5.07
N GLU A 220 7.02 -1.45 -4.35
CA GLU A 220 7.00 -1.45 -2.89
C GLU A 220 5.56 -1.44 -2.37
N LYS A 221 4.69 -0.58 -2.90
CA LYS A 221 3.27 -0.50 -2.49
C LYS A 221 2.52 -1.79 -2.73
N ALA A 222 2.83 -2.52 -3.81
CA ALA A 222 2.25 -3.83 -4.04
C ALA A 222 2.74 -4.84 -2.99
N ILE A 223 4.04 -4.88 -2.67
CA ILE A 223 4.59 -5.79 -1.67
C ILE A 223 3.98 -5.49 -0.28
N MET A 224 3.86 -4.21 0.09
CA MET A 224 3.23 -3.77 1.35
C MET A 224 1.77 -4.25 1.45
N ALA A 225 0.97 -4.00 0.40
CA ALA A 225 -0.43 -4.40 0.39
C ALA A 225 -0.59 -5.93 0.35
N LEU A 226 0.34 -6.65 -0.28
CA LEU A 226 0.33 -8.12 -0.31
C LEU A 226 0.70 -8.71 1.05
N SER A 227 1.73 -8.18 1.72
CA SER A 227 2.08 -8.58 3.09
C SER A 227 0.89 -8.40 4.04
N ASN A 228 0.23 -7.22 4.00
CA ASN A 228 -0.94 -6.96 4.83
C ASN A 228 -2.14 -7.88 4.49
N LEU A 229 -2.35 -8.20 3.21
CA LEU A 229 -3.39 -9.14 2.78
C LEU A 229 -3.17 -10.54 3.37
N TYR A 230 -1.94 -11.02 3.37
CA TYR A 230 -1.58 -12.31 3.95
C TYR A 230 -1.62 -12.30 5.49
N PHE A 231 -1.09 -11.26 6.12
CA PHE A 231 -1.14 -11.09 7.58
C PHE A 231 -2.57 -11.08 8.13
N THR A 232 -3.47 -10.35 7.46
CA THR A 232 -4.88 -10.23 7.87
C THR A 232 -5.77 -11.38 7.41
N GLN A 233 -5.21 -12.39 6.72
CA GLN A 233 -5.93 -13.56 6.22
C GLN A 233 -7.21 -13.23 5.42
N GLN A 234 -7.24 -12.09 4.73
CA GLN A 234 -8.40 -11.64 3.92
C GLN A 234 -8.73 -12.56 2.73
N GLN A 235 -7.79 -13.45 2.42
CA GLN A 235 -7.91 -14.59 1.54
C GLN A 235 -7.27 -15.78 2.26
N SER A 236 -7.91 -16.94 2.21
CA SER A 236 -7.33 -18.19 2.70
C SER A 236 -6.20 -18.61 1.77
N ASP A 237 -4.97 -18.29 2.14
CA ASP A 237 -3.75 -18.71 1.45
C ASP A 237 -2.87 -19.49 2.44
N GLU A 238 -2.30 -20.59 1.96
CA GLU A 238 -1.43 -21.47 2.74
C GLU A 238 -0.17 -20.71 3.19
N HIS A 239 0.34 -20.96 4.39
CA HIS A 239 1.49 -20.23 4.96
C HIS A 239 1.35 -18.69 4.95
N GLY A 240 0.13 -18.14 5.07
CA GLY A 240 -0.11 -16.68 5.03
C GLY A 240 0.74 -15.88 6.02
N PHE A 241 1.02 -16.42 7.22
CA PHE A 241 1.89 -15.77 8.20
C PHE A 241 3.35 -15.69 7.71
N ALA A 242 3.94 -16.82 7.30
CA ALA A 242 5.26 -16.89 6.68
C ALA A 242 5.38 -16.02 5.41
N LYS A 243 4.34 -15.97 4.56
CA LYS A 243 4.30 -15.10 3.36
C LYS A 243 4.30 -13.61 3.74
N SER A 244 3.59 -13.21 4.79
CA SER A 244 3.66 -11.83 5.31
C SER A 244 5.08 -11.50 5.78
N TYR A 245 5.68 -12.38 6.58
CA TYR A 245 7.04 -12.20 7.10
C TYR A 245 8.08 -12.10 5.97
N ALA A 246 8.00 -12.99 4.98
CA ALA A 246 8.86 -12.97 3.79
C ALA A 246 8.76 -11.63 3.05
N LEU A 247 7.55 -11.11 2.83
CA LEU A 247 7.36 -9.84 2.13
C LEU A 247 7.81 -8.63 2.97
N ASN A 248 7.72 -8.70 4.30
CA ASN A 248 8.29 -7.69 5.19
C ASN A 248 9.82 -7.64 5.08
N LYS A 249 10.50 -8.80 5.05
CA LYS A 249 11.93 -8.87 4.73
C LYS A 249 12.24 -8.35 3.33
N LEU A 250 11.48 -8.76 2.32
CA LEU A 250 11.71 -8.34 0.94
C LEU A 250 11.64 -6.82 0.75
N ILE A 251 10.76 -6.12 1.49
CA ILE A 251 10.70 -4.65 1.48
C ILE A 251 12.02 -4.05 1.99
N MET A 252 12.56 -4.58 3.11
CA MET A 252 13.84 -4.10 3.66
C MET A 252 15.02 -4.31 2.72
N GLU A 253 15.01 -5.37 1.91
CA GLU A 253 16.08 -5.68 0.94
C GLU A 253 16.07 -4.78 -0.31
N ILE A 254 14.95 -4.12 -0.63
CA ILE A 254 14.80 -3.33 -1.87
C ILE A 254 14.54 -1.84 -1.65
N THR A 255 14.22 -1.40 -0.42
CA THR A 255 13.81 -0.01 -0.18
C THR A 255 15.00 0.90 0.15
N ASP A 256 15.03 2.08 -0.48
CA ASP A 256 15.97 3.17 -0.20
C ASP A 256 15.42 4.14 0.89
N SER A 257 14.38 3.76 1.64
CA SER A 257 13.70 4.67 2.58
C SER A 257 13.77 4.18 4.02
N ASP A 258 14.47 4.93 4.87
CA ASP A 258 14.66 4.61 6.30
C ASP A 258 13.33 4.44 7.07
N ASP A 259 12.31 5.26 6.80
CA ASP A 259 10.98 5.12 7.44
C ASP A 259 10.31 3.78 7.06
N ILE A 260 10.37 3.40 5.78
CA ILE A 260 9.84 2.13 5.30
C ILE A 260 10.64 0.99 5.91
N TYR A 261 11.97 1.03 5.82
CA TYR A 261 12.86 0.02 6.40
C TYR A 261 12.59 -0.20 7.89
N ASN A 262 12.60 0.86 8.70
CA ASN A 262 12.41 0.78 10.16
C ASN A 262 11.02 0.21 10.52
N ARG A 263 9.97 0.63 9.79
CA ARG A 263 8.61 0.13 10.00
C ARG A 263 8.48 -1.36 9.68
N TYR A 264 9.06 -1.80 8.56
CA TYR A 264 8.99 -3.20 8.16
C TYR A 264 9.93 -4.10 8.98
N SER A 265 11.04 -3.58 9.50
CA SER A 265 11.87 -4.25 10.50
C SER A 265 11.09 -4.51 11.81
N TRP A 266 10.29 -3.55 12.28
CA TRP A 266 9.45 -3.75 13.46
C TRP A 266 8.35 -4.79 13.24
N TYR A 267 7.71 -4.82 12.06
CA TYR A 267 6.74 -5.87 11.72
C TYR A 267 7.39 -7.25 11.64
N GLU A 268 8.56 -7.33 11.02
CA GLU A 268 9.37 -8.54 10.87
C GLU A 268 9.77 -9.11 12.23
N GLN A 269 10.39 -8.32 13.12
CA GLN A 269 10.78 -8.75 14.47
C GLN A 269 9.59 -9.25 15.31
N LYS A 270 8.43 -8.59 15.19
CA LYS A 270 7.21 -9.00 15.90
C LYS A 270 6.62 -10.32 15.41
N GLN A 271 6.71 -10.59 14.10
CA GLN A 271 6.26 -11.85 13.54
C GLN A 271 7.24 -12.98 13.89
N TYR A 272 8.55 -12.76 13.73
CA TYR A 272 9.62 -13.73 14.00
C TYR A 272 9.47 -14.45 15.36
N ALA A 273 9.13 -13.71 16.42
CA ALA A 273 8.98 -14.25 17.77
C ALA A 273 7.86 -15.30 17.93
N ASN A 274 7.00 -15.48 16.93
CA ASN A 274 5.86 -16.40 16.95
C ASN A 274 5.86 -17.40 15.77
N MET A 275 6.94 -17.46 14.97
CA MET A 275 7.04 -18.36 13.82
C MET A 275 7.64 -19.73 14.18
N SER A 276 7.20 -20.77 13.48
CA SER A 276 7.89 -22.07 13.51
C SER A 276 9.15 -22.08 12.65
N GLU A 277 10.02 -23.09 12.85
CA GLU A 277 11.20 -23.32 12.01
C GLU A 277 10.81 -23.56 10.53
N GLU A 278 9.75 -24.34 10.29
CA GLU A 278 9.19 -24.61 8.97
C GLU A 278 8.67 -23.33 8.28
N GLU A 279 8.01 -22.44 9.04
CA GLU A 279 7.55 -21.14 8.53
C GLU A 279 8.71 -20.20 8.19
N LEU A 280 9.79 -20.24 8.97
CA LEU A 280 10.99 -19.45 8.71
C LEU A 280 11.74 -19.96 7.47
N GLU A 281 11.90 -21.27 7.33
CA GLU A 281 12.51 -21.89 6.13
C GLU A 281 11.71 -21.53 4.86
N TYR A 282 10.38 -21.70 4.90
CA TYR A 282 9.49 -21.29 3.80
C TYR A 282 9.67 -19.81 3.45
N ALA A 283 9.71 -18.94 4.46
CA ALA A 283 9.80 -17.51 4.24
C ALA A 283 11.16 -17.08 3.66
N PHE A 284 12.28 -17.65 4.12
CA PHE A 284 13.60 -17.34 3.58
C PHE A 284 13.73 -17.79 2.12
N ALA A 285 13.26 -19.01 1.79
CA ALA A 285 13.21 -19.47 0.40
C ALA A 285 12.36 -18.54 -0.49
N MET A 286 11.24 -18.04 0.01
CA MET A 286 10.40 -17.06 -0.70
C MET A 286 11.11 -15.71 -0.89
N VAL A 287 11.84 -15.20 0.11
CA VAL A 287 12.62 -13.96 0.00
C VAL A 287 13.67 -14.08 -1.10
N GLU A 288 14.47 -15.14 -1.09
CA GLU A 288 15.52 -15.36 -2.10
C GLU A 288 14.93 -15.45 -3.52
N GLN A 289 13.86 -16.25 -3.69
CA GLN A 289 13.17 -16.39 -4.96
C GLN A 289 12.62 -15.06 -5.46
N TRP A 290 11.92 -14.31 -4.63
CA TRP A 290 11.27 -13.06 -5.04
C TRP A 290 12.28 -11.94 -5.28
N LEU A 291 13.34 -11.85 -4.48
CA LEU A 291 14.43 -10.91 -4.69
C LEU A 291 15.15 -11.20 -6.01
N GLN A 292 15.34 -12.47 -6.37
CA GLN A 292 15.90 -12.84 -7.67
C GLN A 292 14.95 -12.50 -8.83
N ILE A 293 13.63 -12.69 -8.69
CA ILE A 293 12.64 -12.29 -9.69
C ILE A 293 12.65 -10.76 -9.89
N ILE A 294 12.67 -9.97 -8.82
CA ILE A 294 12.73 -8.49 -8.89
C ILE A 294 14.03 -8.04 -9.56
N LYS A 295 15.19 -8.61 -9.19
CA LYS A 295 16.49 -8.36 -9.84
C LYS A 295 16.48 -8.71 -11.34
N THR A 296 15.79 -9.79 -11.71
CA THR A 296 15.65 -10.23 -13.12
C THR A 296 14.75 -9.28 -13.92
N ASN A 297 13.65 -8.81 -13.32
CA ASN A 297 12.77 -7.78 -13.92
C ASN A 297 13.40 -6.38 -13.93
N GLY A 298 14.43 -6.14 -13.12
CA GLY A 298 15.32 -4.99 -13.18
C GLY A 298 14.68 -3.64 -12.83
N THR A 299 13.51 -3.62 -12.18
CA THR A 299 12.77 -2.40 -11.86
C THR A 299 12.43 -2.28 -10.37
N LEU A 300 12.40 -1.04 -9.87
CA LEU A 300 11.91 -0.68 -8.55
C LEU A 300 10.93 0.50 -8.70
N TYR A 301 9.75 0.39 -8.12
CA TYR A 301 8.76 1.47 -8.05
C TYR A 301 8.56 1.86 -6.58
N PRO A 302 9.26 2.90 -6.10
CA PRO A 302 9.16 3.35 -4.72
C PRO A 302 7.73 3.72 -4.31
N SER A 303 7.46 3.66 -3.01
CA SER A 303 6.19 4.06 -2.42
C SER A 303 6.04 5.58 -2.34
N ASN A 304 7.13 6.27 -2.06
CA ASN A 304 7.13 7.70 -1.73
C ASN A 304 7.40 8.60 -2.95
N ARG A 305 7.20 8.09 -4.17
CA ARG A 305 7.40 8.77 -5.46
C ARG A 305 6.33 8.35 -6.49
#